data_AF-A0A2L0H4I7-F1
#
_entry.id   AF-A0A2L0H4I7-F1
#
_cell.length_a   1.000
_cell.length_b   1.000
_cell.length_c   1.000
_cell.angle_alpha   90.00
_cell.angle_beta   90.00
_cell.angle_gamma   90.00
#
_symmetry.space_group_name_H-M   'P 1'
#
loop_
_entity.id
_entity.type
_entity.pdbx_description
1 polymer ?
#
loop_
_entity_poly.entity_id
_entity_poly.type
_entity_poly.pdbx_seq_one_letter_code
_entity_poly.pdbx_strand_id
1 'polypeptide(L)'
;MDRSPQKGAGSIIRPQPPISLHKDIHSPAFDPAEDLPEWVRTTFLDPASPLHNEEHAHLVHASIGFLWTVVENSRKGRRIIGQCEEGKPQGAMGKWARARAEMQIKQWFGHVPDFIITLDAEYCRECGDAEFMALVEHELYHAAQDVDAFGAPKFSKSTGRPVFVIRGHDVEEFVGVVRRYGADAAGVRAMVDAANRPPEISRASIGHACGTCKLRVA
;
A
#
# COMPACT_ATOMS: atom_id res chain seq x y z
N MET A 1 -8.01 -45.09 -9.90
CA MET A 1 -8.22 -43.63 -9.74
C MET A 1 -7.26 -43.18 -8.67
N ASP A 2 -6.10 -42.73 -9.13
CA ASP A 2 -4.96 -42.32 -8.33
C ASP A 2 -5.29 -40.97 -7.67
N ARG A 3 -5.32 -40.93 -6.33
CA ARG A 3 -5.44 -39.70 -5.56
C ARG A 3 -4.03 -39.30 -5.14
N SER A 4 -3.36 -38.56 -6.01
CA SER A 4 -2.14 -37.84 -5.66
C SER A 4 -2.41 -36.95 -4.43
N PRO A 5 -1.51 -36.95 -3.42
CA PRO A 5 -1.66 -36.07 -2.28
C PRO A 5 -1.47 -34.62 -2.73
N GLN A 6 -2.44 -33.76 -2.42
CA GLN A 6 -2.27 -32.31 -2.52
C GLN A 6 -1.07 -31.93 -1.64
N LYS A 7 -0.01 -31.40 -2.25
CA LYS A 7 1.07 -30.73 -1.52
C LYS A 7 0.42 -29.60 -0.71
N GLY A 8 0.48 -29.71 0.61
CA GLY A 8 0.02 -28.64 1.50
C GLY A 8 0.71 -27.33 1.15
N ALA A 9 -0.06 -26.25 1.08
CA ALA A 9 0.49 -24.90 0.97
C ALA A 9 1.46 -24.69 2.13
N GLY A 10 2.74 -24.48 1.82
CA GLY A 10 3.72 -24.08 2.83
C GLY A 10 3.20 -22.80 3.51
N SER A 11 3.18 -22.80 4.83
CA SER A 11 2.86 -21.60 5.62
C SER A 11 3.84 -20.50 5.19
N ILE A 12 3.32 -19.45 4.55
CA ILE A 12 4.09 -18.24 4.27
C ILE A 12 4.12 -17.47 5.59
N ILE A 13 5.23 -17.58 6.33
CA ILE A 13 5.43 -16.84 7.58
C ILE A 13 5.63 -15.37 7.20
N ARG A 14 4.82 -14.46 7.76
CA ARG A 14 4.96 -13.03 7.50
C ARG A 14 6.23 -12.46 8.17
N PRO A 15 6.88 -11.47 7.54
CA PRO A 15 7.91 -10.65 8.15
C PRO A 15 7.49 -10.06 9.50
N GLN A 16 8.46 -9.88 10.37
CA GLN A 16 8.26 -9.27 11.69
C GLN A 16 9.29 -8.17 11.92
N PRO A 17 8.89 -7.04 12.52
CA PRO A 17 9.86 -6.01 12.90
C PRO A 17 10.85 -6.59 13.93
N PRO A 18 12.13 -6.20 13.85
CA PRO A 18 13.14 -6.73 14.75
C PRO A 18 12.95 -6.18 16.16
N ILE A 19 13.03 -7.06 17.17
CA ILE A 19 12.87 -6.69 18.58
C ILE A 19 13.87 -5.58 18.98
N SER A 20 15.05 -5.52 18.35
CA SER A 20 16.05 -4.47 18.58
C SER A 20 15.53 -3.06 18.31
N LEU A 21 14.54 -2.87 17.45
CA LEU A 21 13.97 -1.56 17.15
C LEU A 21 13.28 -0.93 18.37
N HIS A 22 12.88 -1.75 19.34
CA HIS A 22 12.12 -1.35 20.53
C HIS A 22 12.97 -1.39 21.83
N LYS A 23 14.29 -1.61 21.76
CA LYS A 23 15.11 -1.91 22.95
C LYS A 23 15.53 -0.70 23.76
N ASP A 24 15.96 0.39 23.14
CA ASP A 24 16.45 1.56 23.85
C ASP A 24 16.40 2.86 23.01
N ILE A 25 16.69 4.00 23.64
CA ILE A 25 16.73 5.33 22.98
C ILE A 25 17.86 5.47 21.94
N HIS A 26 18.81 4.54 21.92
CA HIS A 26 19.92 4.53 20.95
C HIS A 26 19.62 3.63 19.75
N SER A 27 18.51 2.90 19.79
CA SER A 27 18.04 2.05 18.71
C SER A 27 17.71 2.91 17.49
N PRO A 28 17.98 2.42 16.27
CA PRO A 28 17.71 3.19 15.07
C PRO A 28 16.20 3.48 14.95
N ALA A 29 15.85 4.67 14.50
CA ALA A 29 14.45 5.06 14.30
C ALA A 29 13.80 4.38 13.08
N PHE A 30 14.63 3.86 12.17
CA PHE A 30 14.26 3.17 10.95
C PHE A 30 15.21 2.00 10.73
N ASP A 31 14.69 0.87 10.26
CA ASP A 31 15.50 -0.32 9.96
C ASP A 31 15.03 -0.99 8.67
N PRO A 32 15.94 -1.39 7.75
CA PRO A 32 15.56 -2.11 6.55
C PRO A 32 14.83 -3.40 6.88
N ALA A 33 13.66 -3.59 6.28
CA ALA A 33 12.93 -4.85 6.36
C ALA A 33 13.44 -5.80 5.26
N GLU A 34 14.58 -6.45 5.50
CA GLU A 34 15.29 -7.24 4.49
C GLU A 34 14.49 -8.44 3.95
N ASP A 35 13.54 -8.95 4.74
CA ASP A 35 12.68 -10.08 4.41
C ASP A 35 11.42 -9.69 3.62
N LEU A 36 10.94 -8.45 3.75
CA LEU A 36 9.74 -7.96 3.07
C LEU A 36 9.80 -8.02 1.54
N PRO A 37 10.89 -7.61 0.84
CA PRO A 37 10.95 -7.66 -0.62
C PRO A 37 10.68 -9.05 -1.19
N GLU A 38 11.33 -10.07 -0.64
CA GLU A 38 11.17 -11.45 -1.10
C GLU A 38 9.80 -12.01 -0.72
N TRP A 39 9.32 -11.68 0.47
CA TRP A 39 7.99 -12.07 0.92
C TRP A 39 6.89 -11.47 0.03
N VAL A 40 6.96 -10.18 -0.31
CA VAL A 40 6.02 -9.52 -1.24
C VAL A 40 6.07 -10.18 -2.61
N ARG A 41 7.28 -10.42 -3.13
CA ARG A 41 7.48 -11.06 -4.44
C ARG A 41 6.81 -12.43 -4.50
N THR A 42 7.03 -13.28 -3.49
CA THR A 42 6.50 -14.65 -3.45
C THR A 42 5.03 -14.72 -3.04
N THR A 43 4.53 -13.74 -2.29
CA THR A 43 3.15 -13.74 -1.78
C THR A 43 2.18 -13.09 -2.76
N PHE A 44 2.49 -11.90 -3.28
CA PHE A 44 1.56 -11.10 -4.07
C PHE A 44 1.90 -11.05 -5.56
N LEU A 45 3.19 -11.09 -5.91
CA LEU A 45 3.61 -10.89 -7.30
C LEU A 45 3.78 -12.19 -8.10
N ASP A 46 4.08 -13.30 -7.44
CA ASP A 46 4.24 -14.61 -8.09
C ASP A 46 2.88 -15.15 -8.57
N PRO A 47 2.67 -15.38 -9.88
CA PRO A 47 1.43 -15.97 -10.40
C PRO A 47 1.12 -17.37 -9.87
N ALA A 48 2.10 -18.09 -9.33
CA ALA A 48 1.89 -19.39 -8.68
C ALA A 48 1.39 -19.27 -7.22
N SER A 49 1.44 -18.07 -6.63
CA SER A 49 0.95 -17.83 -5.28
C SER A 49 -0.58 -17.88 -5.23
N PRO A 50 -1.18 -18.54 -4.21
CA PRO A 50 -2.62 -18.47 -3.99
C PRO A 50 -3.10 -17.06 -3.63
N LEU A 51 -2.18 -16.18 -3.22
CA LEU A 51 -2.45 -14.78 -2.87
C LEU A 51 -2.00 -13.81 -3.97
N HIS A 52 -1.68 -14.32 -5.17
CA HIS A 52 -1.31 -13.48 -6.31
C HIS A 52 -2.35 -12.36 -6.53
N ASN A 53 -1.85 -11.17 -6.87
CA ASN A 53 -2.65 -10.05 -7.30
C ASN A 53 -2.16 -9.52 -8.64
N GLU A 54 -2.93 -9.77 -9.69
CA GLU A 54 -2.64 -9.33 -11.05
C GLU A 54 -2.56 -7.79 -11.15
N GLU A 55 -3.25 -7.06 -10.27
CA GLU A 55 -3.18 -5.59 -10.23
C GLU A 55 -1.79 -5.07 -9.83
N HIS A 56 -0.93 -5.93 -9.29
CA HIS A 56 0.46 -5.61 -8.96
C HIS A 56 1.47 -6.16 -9.97
N ALA A 57 1.03 -6.72 -11.10
CA ALA A 57 1.92 -7.32 -12.09
C ALA A 57 3.01 -6.35 -12.60
N HIS A 58 2.73 -5.05 -12.67
CA HIS A 58 3.73 -4.03 -13.07
C HIS A 58 4.88 -3.87 -12.07
N LEU A 59 4.69 -4.25 -10.80
CA LEU A 59 5.68 -4.09 -9.74
C LEU A 59 6.83 -5.09 -9.84
N VAL A 60 6.71 -6.16 -10.63
CA VAL A 60 7.83 -7.10 -10.88
C VAL A 60 9.06 -6.42 -11.51
N HIS A 61 8.86 -5.24 -12.11
CA HIS A 61 9.91 -4.42 -12.71
C HIS A 61 10.34 -3.23 -11.84
N ALA A 62 9.70 -3.03 -10.70
CA ALA A 62 10.00 -1.96 -9.77
C ALA A 62 11.00 -2.44 -8.72
N SER A 63 11.93 -1.57 -8.32
CA SER A 63 12.69 -1.74 -7.09
C SER A 63 11.93 -1.07 -5.94
N ILE A 64 11.55 -1.85 -4.93
CA ILE A 64 10.86 -1.35 -3.74
C ILE A 64 11.71 -1.63 -2.51
N GLY A 65 12.11 -0.58 -1.79
CA GLY A 65 12.73 -0.70 -0.47
C GLY A 65 11.66 -0.73 0.62
N PHE A 66 11.87 -1.53 1.66
CA PHE A 66 10.97 -1.60 2.81
C PHE A 66 11.70 -1.19 4.09
N LEU A 67 11.03 -0.39 4.92
CA LEU A 67 11.52 0.03 6.23
C LEU A 67 10.51 -0.31 7.31
N TRP A 68 11.00 -0.77 8.45
CA TRP A 68 10.31 -0.69 9.74
C TRP A 68 10.60 0.66 10.39
N THR A 69 9.62 1.24 11.08
CA THR A 69 9.84 2.44 11.89
C THR A 69 9.09 2.41 13.22
N VAL A 70 9.69 3.02 14.24
CA VAL A 70 9.03 3.35 15.51
C VAL A 70 8.66 4.83 15.60
N VAL A 71 8.93 5.61 14.55
CA VAL A 71 8.58 7.03 14.52
C VAL A 71 7.10 7.17 14.23
N GLU A 72 6.37 7.71 15.19
CA GLU A 72 4.94 8.00 15.01
C GLU A 72 4.73 9.03 13.90
N ASN A 73 3.77 8.74 13.02
CA ASN A 73 3.37 9.65 11.96
C ASN A 73 1.86 9.88 12.02
N SER A 74 1.43 11.11 11.76
CA SER A 74 0.01 11.46 11.73
C SER A 74 -0.29 12.56 10.72
N ARG A 75 -1.48 12.48 10.12
CA ARG A 75 -1.97 13.48 9.18
C ARG A 75 -3.43 13.77 9.46
N LYS A 76 -3.76 15.06 9.65
CA LYS A 76 -5.12 15.53 9.97
C LYS A 76 -5.75 14.77 11.15
N GLY A 77 -4.97 14.51 12.19
CA GLY A 77 -5.43 13.82 13.42
C GLY A 77 -5.61 12.30 13.28
N ARG A 78 -5.21 11.70 12.15
CA ARG A 78 -5.19 10.24 11.97
C ARG A 78 -3.76 9.75 11.99
N ARG A 79 -3.49 8.68 12.74
CA ARG A 79 -2.20 7.97 12.71
C ARG A 79 -2.00 7.34 11.33
N ILE A 80 -0.78 7.41 10.83
CA ILE A 80 -0.33 6.74 9.61
C ILE A 80 0.47 5.51 10.07
N ILE A 81 0.03 4.32 9.65
CA ILE A 81 0.64 3.03 10.03
C ILE A 81 1.46 2.39 8.89
N GLY A 82 1.34 2.94 7.69
CA GLY A 82 2.12 2.60 6.51
C GLY A 82 2.22 3.82 5.61
N GLN A 83 3.28 3.90 4.82
CA GLN A 83 3.44 4.94 3.82
C GLN A 83 4.32 4.49 2.65
N CYS A 84 3.77 4.54 1.44
CA CYS A 84 4.52 4.42 0.19
C CYS A 84 4.93 5.80 -0.35
N GLU A 85 6.21 5.95 -0.67
CA GLU A 85 6.77 7.16 -1.27
C GLU A 85 7.69 6.82 -2.45
N GLU A 86 7.96 7.80 -3.32
CA GLU A 86 9.04 7.66 -4.30
C GLU A 86 10.37 7.47 -3.57
N GLY A 87 11.23 6.58 -4.09
CA GLY A 87 12.49 6.30 -3.40
C GLY A 87 13.49 7.45 -3.39
N LYS A 88 13.29 8.48 -4.21
CA LYS A 88 14.07 9.73 -4.12
C LYS A 88 13.49 10.63 -3.03
N PRO A 89 14.32 11.31 -2.21
CA PRO A 89 13.83 12.26 -1.22
C PRO A 89 12.94 13.33 -1.86
N GLN A 90 11.72 13.50 -1.34
CA GLN A 90 10.71 14.42 -1.84
C GLN A 90 10.61 15.71 -1.00
N GLY A 91 9.81 16.66 -1.50
CA GLY A 91 9.50 17.90 -0.78
C GLY A 91 10.56 19.00 -0.87
N ALA A 92 10.29 20.11 -0.18
CA ALA A 92 11.15 21.28 -0.16
C ALA A 92 12.36 21.07 0.78
N MET A 93 13.36 20.33 0.30
CA MET A 93 14.64 20.13 0.99
C MET A 93 15.74 21.01 0.39
N GLY A 94 16.58 21.60 1.24
CA GLY A 94 17.83 22.22 0.80
C GLY A 94 18.80 21.18 0.20
N LYS A 95 19.70 21.61 -0.69
CA LYS A 95 20.62 20.72 -1.44
C LYS A 95 21.38 19.72 -0.55
N TRP A 96 21.93 20.18 0.59
CA TRP A 96 22.66 19.31 1.51
C TRP A 96 21.77 18.36 2.31
N ALA A 97 20.55 18.79 2.69
CA ALA A 97 19.60 17.90 3.36
C ALA A 97 19.18 16.77 2.43
N ARG A 98 18.89 17.09 1.16
CA ARG A 98 18.58 16.11 0.12
C ARG A 98 19.72 15.11 -0.12
N ALA A 99 20.96 15.59 -0.20
CA ALA A 99 22.12 14.73 -0.38
C ALA A 99 22.35 13.76 0.80
N ARG A 100 22.13 14.21 2.05
CA ARG A 100 22.19 13.32 3.23
C ARG A 100 21.07 12.28 3.23
N ALA A 101 19.85 12.68 2.89
CA ALA A 101 18.72 11.75 2.77
C ALA A 101 18.99 10.69 1.68
N GLU A 102 19.49 11.09 0.51
CA GLU A 102 19.85 10.15 -0.55
C GLU A 102 21.00 9.21 -0.15
N MET A 103 22.00 9.72 0.56
CA MET A 103 23.08 8.89 1.12
C MET A 103 22.53 7.84 2.09
N GLN A 104 21.63 8.22 3.00
CA GLN A 104 21.00 7.30 3.95
C GLN A 104 20.19 6.21 3.24
N ILE A 105 19.41 6.59 2.21
CA ILE A 105 18.65 5.63 1.39
C ILE A 105 19.56 4.62 0.72
N LYS A 106 20.68 5.07 0.13
CA LYS A 106 21.68 4.17 -0.47
C LYS A 106 22.39 3.29 0.57
N GLN A 107 22.56 3.77 1.80
CA GLN A 107 23.12 2.93 2.87
C GLN A 107 22.17 1.80 3.27
N TRP A 108 20.86 2.05 3.26
CA TRP A 108 19.85 1.02 3.54
C TRP A 108 19.72 0.01 2.40
N PHE A 109 19.68 0.47 1.14
CA PHE A 109 19.27 -0.39 0.02
C PHE A 109 20.38 -0.68 -1.00
N GLY A 110 21.56 -0.08 -0.87
CA GLY A 110 22.66 -0.14 -1.86
C GLY A 110 22.46 0.77 -3.08
N HIS A 111 21.23 1.20 -3.36
CA HIS A 111 20.86 2.15 -4.41
C HIS A 111 19.66 3.00 -3.96
N VAL A 112 19.18 3.88 -4.84
CA VAL A 112 17.91 4.58 -4.63
C VAL A 112 16.81 3.76 -5.31
N PRO A 113 15.88 3.13 -4.56
CA PRO A 113 14.81 2.34 -5.15
C PRO A 113 13.81 3.23 -5.92
N ASP A 114 12.93 2.62 -6.69
CA ASP A 114 11.84 3.33 -7.37
C ASP A 114 10.80 3.80 -6.32
N PHE A 115 10.53 2.97 -5.32
CA PHE A 115 9.66 3.26 -4.18
C PHE A 115 10.28 2.87 -2.83
N ILE A 116 9.85 3.54 -1.76
CA ILE A 116 10.10 3.13 -0.38
C ILE A 116 8.75 2.97 0.31
N ILE A 117 8.51 1.80 0.91
CA ILE A 117 7.36 1.55 1.78
C ILE A 117 7.87 1.49 3.22
N THR A 118 7.36 2.37 4.07
CA THR A 118 7.67 2.40 5.49
C THR A 118 6.47 1.92 6.29
N LEU A 119 6.68 0.97 7.21
CA LEU A 119 5.63 0.37 8.03
C LEU A 119 5.88 0.64 9.51
N ASP A 120 4.82 0.98 10.23
CA ASP A 120 4.85 1.16 11.68
C ASP A 120 5.10 -0.20 12.35
N ALA A 121 6.26 -0.32 12.97
CA ALA A 121 6.74 -1.55 13.59
C ALA A 121 5.87 -1.96 14.78
N GLU A 122 5.38 -1.00 15.56
CA GLU A 122 4.54 -1.29 16.72
C GLU A 122 3.20 -1.89 16.28
N TYR A 123 2.55 -1.27 15.29
CA TYR A 123 1.33 -1.79 14.71
C TYR A 123 1.54 -3.18 14.09
N CYS A 124 2.58 -3.37 13.28
CA CYS A 124 2.82 -4.62 12.57
C CYS A 124 3.14 -5.80 13.51
N ARG A 125 3.73 -5.51 14.68
CA ARG A 125 3.99 -6.50 15.74
C ARG A 125 2.71 -6.99 16.41
N GLU A 126 1.69 -6.13 16.51
CA GLU A 126 0.46 -6.40 17.27
C GLU A 126 -0.71 -6.87 16.40
N CYS A 127 -0.80 -6.39 15.16
CA CYS A 127 -1.93 -6.70 14.28
C CYS A 127 -1.94 -8.17 13.83
N GLY A 128 -3.12 -8.67 13.42
CA GLY A 128 -3.27 -10.01 12.87
C GLY A 128 -2.72 -10.12 11.44
N ASP A 129 -2.55 -11.35 10.96
CA ASP A 129 -1.98 -11.60 9.62
C ASP A 129 -2.78 -10.95 8.48
N ALA A 130 -4.12 -10.94 8.58
CA ALA A 130 -4.99 -10.32 7.58
C ALA A 130 -4.85 -8.79 7.55
N GLU A 131 -4.73 -8.16 8.71
CA GLU A 131 -4.51 -6.71 8.83
C GLU A 131 -3.13 -6.31 8.30
N PHE A 132 -2.11 -7.12 8.61
CA PHE A 132 -0.77 -6.92 8.09
C PHE A 132 -0.70 -7.04 6.57
N MET A 133 -1.30 -8.11 6.01
CA MET A 133 -1.36 -8.29 4.55
C MET A 133 -2.15 -7.16 3.89
N ALA A 134 -3.28 -6.75 4.47
CA ALA A 134 -4.06 -5.62 3.99
C ALA A 134 -3.24 -4.33 3.99
N LEU A 135 -2.47 -4.06 5.04
CA LEU A 135 -1.57 -2.89 5.12
C LEU A 135 -0.48 -2.93 4.05
N VAL A 136 0.24 -4.05 3.90
CA VAL A 136 1.31 -4.13 2.89
C VAL A 136 0.75 -3.97 1.48
N GLU A 137 -0.37 -4.63 1.19
CA GLU A 137 -0.98 -4.55 -0.14
C GLU A 137 -1.59 -3.17 -0.42
N HIS A 138 -2.15 -2.50 0.60
CA HIS A 138 -2.53 -1.08 0.52
C HIS A 138 -1.35 -0.21 0.06
N GLU A 139 -0.21 -0.30 0.74
CA GLU A 139 0.97 0.47 0.33
C GLU A 139 1.48 0.10 -1.07
N LEU A 140 1.33 -1.16 -1.49
CA LEU A 140 1.66 -1.57 -2.86
C LEU A 140 0.72 -0.98 -3.92
N TYR A 141 -0.55 -0.71 -3.59
CA TYR A 141 -1.48 -0.04 -4.51
C TYR A 141 -1.08 1.41 -4.81
N HIS A 142 -0.36 2.08 -3.91
CA HIS A 142 0.23 3.39 -4.18
C HIS A 142 1.38 3.33 -5.18
N ALA A 143 2.12 2.23 -5.24
CA ALA A 143 3.18 2.04 -6.23
C ALA A 143 2.58 1.66 -7.59
N ALA A 144 2.64 2.58 -8.56
CA ALA A 144 2.04 2.39 -9.87
C ALA A 144 3.02 2.65 -11.02
N GLN A 145 2.83 1.93 -12.13
CA GLN A 145 3.35 2.39 -13.42
C GLN A 145 2.43 3.48 -13.95
N ASP A 146 3.03 4.57 -14.44
CA ASP A 146 2.33 5.68 -15.04
C ASP A 146 1.69 5.23 -16.36
N VAL A 147 0.57 5.85 -16.72
CA VAL A 147 -0.18 5.53 -17.93
C VAL A 147 -0.36 6.75 -18.80
N ASP A 148 -0.47 6.54 -20.11
CA ASP A 148 -0.76 7.63 -21.03
C ASP A 148 -2.26 8.00 -21.03
N ALA A 149 -2.64 8.95 -21.89
CA ALA A 149 -4.02 9.43 -21.99
C ALA A 149 -5.02 8.34 -22.43
N PHE A 150 -4.55 7.20 -22.91
CA PHE A 150 -5.36 6.06 -23.34
C PHE A 150 -5.28 4.88 -22.36
N GLY A 151 -4.59 5.05 -21.23
CA GLY A 151 -4.42 4.01 -20.21
C GLY A 151 -3.29 3.01 -20.52
N ALA A 152 -2.47 3.24 -21.55
CA ALA A 152 -1.36 2.35 -21.85
C ALA A 152 -0.16 2.63 -20.92
N PRO A 153 0.57 1.59 -20.44
CA PRO A 153 1.71 1.79 -19.56
C PRO A 153 2.83 2.62 -20.20
N LYS A 154 3.33 3.61 -19.47
CA LYS A 154 4.39 4.52 -19.93
C LYS A 154 5.77 3.94 -19.70
N PHE A 155 6.62 4.15 -20.70
CA PHE A 155 8.04 3.82 -20.66
C PHE A 155 8.87 5.06 -20.99
N SER A 156 10.01 5.18 -20.32
CA SER A 156 10.96 6.26 -20.56
C SER A 156 11.55 6.13 -21.96
N LYS A 157 11.49 7.19 -22.76
CA LYS A 157 12.07 7.20 -24.11
C LYS A 157 13.59 7.05 -24.11
N SER A 158 14.27 7.46 -23.03
CA SER A 158 15.73 7.42 -22.95
C SER A 158 16.28 6.11 -22.39
N THR A 159 15.55 5.46 -21.48
CA THR A 159 16.03 4.23 -20.80
C THR A 159 15.25 2.98 -21.16
N GLY A 160 14.07 3.11 -21.78
CA GLY A 160 13.15 2.01 -22.06
C GLY A 160 12.51 1.40 -20.82
N ARG A 161 12.82 1.89 -19.61
CA ARG A 161 12.27 1.39 -18.34
C ARG A 161 10.85 1.91 -18.10
N PRO A 162 10.01 1.18 -17.34
CA PRO A 162 8.73 1.71 -16.85
C PRO A 162 8.90 3.07 -16.19
N VAL A 163 7.95 3.98 -16.42
CA VAL A 163 7.84 5.22 -15.66
C VAL A 163 6.92 4.93 -14.48
N PHE A 164 7.44 5.09 -13.27
CA PHE A 164 6.70 4.84 -12.04
C PHE A 164 6.19 6.16 -11.43
N VAL A 165 5.08 6.08 -10.70
CA VAL A 165 4.35 7.19 -10.08
C VAL A 165 3.69 6.70 -8.79
N ILE A 166 3.57 7.60 -7.81
CA ILE A 166 2.71 7.37 -6.65
C ILE A 166 1.27 7.67 -7.03
N ARG A 167 0.43 6.63 -7.02
CA ARG A 167 -1.03 6.81 -7.07
C ARG A 167 -1.48 7.39 -5.73
N GLY A 168 -2.27 8.47 -5.78
CA GLY A 168 -2.91 8.98 -4.56
C GLY A 168 -3.87 7.95 -3.97
N HIS A 169 -4.37 8.20 -2.75
CA HIS A 169 -5.45 7.41 -2.15
C HIS A 169 -6.72 7.53 -3.02
N ASP A 170 -6.85 6.63 -3.98
CA ASP A 170 -7.99 6.54 -4.89
C ASP A 170 -8.96 5.46 -4.42
N VAL A 171 -10.18 5.49 -4.91
CA VAL A 171 -11.23 4.53 -4.56
C VAL A 171 -10.82 3.11 -4.95
N GLU A 172 -10.10 2.92 -6.06
CA GLU A 172 -9.72 1.58 -6.51
C GLU A 172 -8.83 0.83 -5.51
N GLU A 173 -7.93 1.53 -4.81
CA GLU A 173 -7.09 0.96 -3.76
C GLU A 173 -7.94 0.40 -2.61
N PHE A 174 -8.88 1.20 -2.10
CA PHE A 174 -9.78 0.76 -1.04
C PHE A 174 -10.66 -0.41 -1.48
N VAL A 175 -11.12 -0.40 -2.74
CA VAL A 175 -11.91 -1.50 -3.29
C VAL A 175 -11.09 -2.78 -3.38
N GLY A 176 -9.84 -2.71 -3.84
CA GLY A 176 -8.92 -3.86 -3.93
C GLY A 176 -8.69 -4.51 -2.57
N VAL A 177 -8.32 -3.72 -1.56
CA VAL A 177 -8.06 -4.19 -0.19
C VAL A 177 -9.34 -4.77 0.45
N VAL A 178 -10.48 -4.06 0.36
CA VAL A 178 -11.76 -4.56 0.91
C VAL A 178 -12.20 -5.85 0.22
N ARG A 179 -12.04 -5.95 -1.09
CA ARG A 179 -12.38 -7.16 -1.87
C ARG A 179 -11.57 -8.37 -1.43
N ARG A 180 -10.30 -8.17 -1.04
CA ARG A 180 -9.36 -9.26 -0.72
C ARG A 180 -9.34 -9.63 0.77
N TYR A 181 -9.47 -8.65 1.67
CA TYR A 181 -9.33 -8.86 3.12
C TYR A 181 -10.60 -8.54 3.92
N GLY A 182 -11.62 -7.98 3.29
CA GLY A 182 -12.84 -7.54 3.96
C GLY A 182 -12.70 -6.17 4.65
N ALA A 183 -13.83 -5.66 5.15
CA ALA A 183 -13.93 -4.29 5.64
C ALA A 183 -13.22 -4.04 6.99
N ASP A 184 -13.01 -5.08 7.81
CA ASP A 184 -12.35 -4.94 9.11
C ASP A 184 -10.85 -4.74 8.93
N ALA A 185 -10.19 -5.64 8.21
CA ALA A 185 -8.76 -5.53 7.90
C ALA A 185 -8.42 -4.29 7.07
N ALA A 186 -9.37 -3.82 6.24
CA ALA A 186 -9.25 -2.57 5.50
C ALA A 186 -9.54 -1.31 6.34
N GLY A 187 -9.99 -1.45 7.61
CA GLY A 187 -10.28 -0.32 8.50
C GLY A 187 -11.49 0.53 8.10
N VAL A 188 -12.40 0.01 7.26
CA VAL A 188 -13.55 0.76 6.69
C VAL A 188 -14.91 0.18 7.05
N ARG A 189 -14.99 -0.71 8.05
CA ARG A 189 -16.24 -1.34 8.52
C ARG A 189 -17.41 -0.35 8.66
N ALA A 190 -17.17 0.78 9.33
CA ALA A 190 -18.21 1.80 9.53
C ALA A 190 -18.76 2.40 8.22
N MET A 191 -17.90 2.55 7.19
CA MET A 191 -18.31 3.03 5.87
C MET A 191 -19.16 1.98 5.15
N VAL A 192 -18.75 0.71 5.20
CA VAL A 192 -19.49 -0.41 4.61
C VAL A 192 -20.85 -0.58 5.28
N ASP A 193 -20.91 -0.47 6.61
CA ASP A 193 -22.16 -0.54 7.36
C ASP A 193 -23.10 0.63 7.02
N ALA A 194 -22.55 1.84 6.82
CA ALA A 194 -23.32 2.98 6.37
C ALA A 194 -23.87 2.79 4.95
N ALA A 195 -23.06 2.24 4.03
CA ALA A 195 -23.47 1.97 2.65
C ALA A 195 -24.56 0.88 2.54
N ASN A 196 -24.56 -0.08 3.47
CA ASN A 196 -25.57 -1.15 3.54
C ASN A 196 -26.88 -0.73 4.23
N ARG A 197 -26.97 0.49 4.75
CA ARG A 197 -28.20 1.04 5.35
C ARG A 197 -28.95 1.93 4.34
N PRO A 198 -30.28 2.08 4.47
CA PRO A 198 -31.01 3.10 3.73
C PRO A 198 -30.39 4.48 3.98
N PRO A 199 -30.23 5.34 2.95
CA PRO A 199 -29.66 6.66 3.13
C PRO A 199 -30.57 7.53 4.02
N GLU A 200 -29.97 8.29 4.92
CA GLU A 200 -30.69 9.24 5.79
C GLU A 200 -31.44 10.31 4.98
N ILE A 201 -30.89 10.66 3.81
CA ILE A 201 -31.50 11.58 2.87
C ILE A 201 -32.06 10.78 1.69
N SER A 202 -33.38 10.64 1.65
CA SER A 202 -34.05 9.93 0.56
C SER A 202 -34.06 10.75 -0.75
N ARG A 203 -34.12 10.05 -1.89
CA ARG A 203 -34.33 10.69 -3.21
C ARG A 203 -35.61 11.54 -3.24
N ALA A 204 -36.65 11.13 -2.53
CA ALA A 204 -37.89 11.90 -2.40
C ALA A 204 -37.64 13.21 -1.66
N SER A 205 -36.92 13.17 -0.53
CA SER A 205 -36.54 14.37 0.24
C SER A 205 -35.73 15.34 -0.61
N ILE A 206 -34.78 14.84 -1.41
CA ILE A 206 -34.02 15.65 -2.38
C ILE A 206 -34.97 16.27 -3.39
N GLY A 207 -35.85 15.48 -4.02
CA GLY A 207 -36.79 15.97 -5.03
C GLY A 207 -37.75 17.05 -4.52
N HIS A 208 -38.17 16.96 -3.26
CA HIS A 208 -38.99 17.99 -2.60
C HIS A 208 -38.20 19.26 -2.29
N ALA A 209 -36.94 19.16 -1.90
CA ALA A 209 -36.08 20.31 -1.62
C ALA A 209 -35.56 21.00 -2.91
N CYS A 210 -35.30 20.23 -3.98
CA CYS A 210 -34.69 20.72 -5.21
C CYS A 210 -35.66 21.58 -6.05
N GLY A 211 -36.98 21.35 -5.96
CA GLY A 211 -38.02 22.07 -6.73
C GLY A 211 -37.99 21.83 -8.25
N THR A 212 -36.85 21.45 -8.83
CA THR A 212 -36.64 21.17 -10.26
C THR A 212 -36.96 19.73 -10.64
N CYS A 213 -36.97 18.83 -9.66
CA CYS A 213 -37.12 17.39 -9.83
C CYS A 213 -38.58 16.97 -10.11
N LYS A 214 -39.53 17.89 -9.87
CA LYS A 214 -40.96 17.75 -10.21
C LYS A 214 -41.30 18.21 -11.65
N LEU A 215 -40.33 18.72 -12.42
CA LEU A 215 -40.58 19.24 -13.78
C LEU A 215 -40.50 18.16 -14.88
N ARG A 216 -40.26 16.88 -14.56
CA ARG A 216 -40.17 15.78 -15.54
C ARG A 216 -41.31 14.76 -15.49
N VAL A 217 -42.42 15.09 -14.81
CA VAL A 217 -43.63 14.23 -14.77
C VAL A 217 -44.85 15.02 -15.27
N ALA A 218 -44.67 15.80 -16.33
CA ALA A 218 -45.76 16.41 -17.11
C ALA A 218 -45.47 16.21 -18.59
#